data_AF-A0A1F7YLS5-F1
#
_entry.id   AF-A0A1F7YLS5-F1
#
_cell.length_a   1.000
_cell.length_b   1.000
_cell.length_c   1.000
_cell.angle_alpha   90.00
_cell.angle_beta   90.00
_cell.angle_gamma   90.00
#
_symmetry.space_group_name_H-M   'P 1'
#
loop_
_entity.id
_entity.type
_entity.pdbx_description
1 polymer ?
#
loop_
_entity_poly.entity_id
_entity_poly.type
_entity_poly.pdbx_seq_one_letter_code
_entity_poly.pdbx_strand_id
1 'polypeptide(L)'
;MRRVDIVVAVVVLLVGGLMLWRFLTPKVTPTVEPTPAPTPSIEDQIEGIFDIDVPEFGEKVDLVPVGDKEGVAIATRYEKESRLLLSVLADLPATTQLYQVYGIESGKETNIGFLVNAKGGFMGEFDITGSSYSGVFVREGGEIILTGNFPQ
;
A
#
# COMPACT_ATOMS: atom_id res chain seq x y z
N MET A 1 52.32 -13.28 -25.87
CA MET A 1 51.41 -12.34 -25.20
C MET A 1 51.75 -10.94 -25.67
N ARG A 2 50.84 -10.28 -26.40
CA ARG A 2 51.09 -8.94 -26.94
C ARG A 2 50.76 -7.93 -25.84
N ARG A 3 51.52 -6.83 -25.77
CA ARG A 3 51.37 -5.80 -24.73
C ARG A 3 49.92 -5.28 -24.59
N VAL A 4 49.14 -5.38 -25.66
CA VAL A 4 47.72 -4.99 -25.73
C VAL A 4 46.82 -5.90 -24.87
N ASP A 5 47.06 -7.21 -24.82
CA ASP A 5 46.22 -8.14 -24.03
C ASP A 5 46.35 -7.88 -22.52
N ILE A 6 47.55 -7.49 -22.10
CA ILE A 6 47.84 -7.14 -20.70
C ILE A 6 47.13 -5.84 -20.33
N VAL A 7 47.10 -4.85 -21.23
CA VAL A 7 46.43 -3.57 -20.98
C VAL A 7 44.91 -3.77 -20.89
N VAL A 8 44.32 -4.56 -21.79
CA VAL A 8 42.87 -4.84 -21.77
C VAL A 8 42.47 -5.58 -20.49
N ALA A 9 43.25 -6.59 -20.07
CA ALA A 9 42.99 -7.32 -18.84
C ALA A 9 43.03 -6.40 -17.60
N VAL A 10 44.00 -5.48 -17.53
CA VAL A 10 44.13 -4.54 -16.40
C VAL A 10 42.98 -3.54 -16.37
N VAL A 11 42.53 -3.04 -17.52
CA VAL A 11 41.40 -2.10 -17.59
C VAL A 11 40.10 -2.78 -17.17
N VAL A 12 39.84 -4.00 -17.62
CA VAL A 12 38.63 -4.75 -17.21
C VAL A 12 38.65 -5.05 -15.71
N LEU A 13 39.82 -5.37 -15.14
CA LEU A 13 39.96 -5.61 -13.70
C LEU A 13 39.75 -4.32 -12.88
N LEU A 14 40.24 -3.17 -13.35
CA LEU A 14 40.02 -1.89 -12.69
C LEU A 14 38.55 -1.46 -12.75
N VAL A 15 37.90 -1.56 -13.91
CA VAL A 15 36.49 -1.18 -14.05
C VAL A 15 35.58 -2.14 -13.28
N GLY A 16 35.83 -3.45 -13.39
CA GLY A 16 35.08 -4.47 -12.65
C GLY A 16 35.27 -4.33 -11.13
N GLY A 17 36.51 -4.07 -10.68
CA GLY A 17 36.81 -3.82 -9.28
C GLY A 17 36.13 -2.57 -8.73
N LEU A 18 36.12 -1.47 -9.49
CA LEU A 18 35.44 -0.23 -9.09
C LEU A 18 33.92 -0.42 -9.00
N MET A 19 33.34 -1.19 -9.92
CA MET A 19 31.92 -1.49 -9.95
C MET A 19 31.51 -2.38 -8.78
N LEU A 20 32.27 -3.44 -8.48
CA LEU A 20 32.09 -4.28 -7.30
C LEU A 20 32.23 -3.50 -5.99
N TRP A 21 33.21 -2.58 -5.92
CA TRP A 21 33.41 -1.77 -4.72
C TRP A 21 32.22 -0.85 -4.43
N ARG A 22 31.57 -0.30 -5.47
CA ARG A 22 30.37 0.52 -5.32
C ARG A 22 29.13 -0.28 -4.88
N PHE A 23 29.05 -1.56 -5.24
CA PHE A 23 27.97 -2.45 -4.77
C PHE A 23 28.22 -3.02 -3.37
N LEU A 24 29.48 -3.09 -2.93
CA LEU A 24 29.86 -3.67 -1.65
C LEU A 24 30.07 -2.65 -0.52
N THR A 25 29.92 -1.35 -0.74
CA THR A 25 29.87 -0.38 0.37
C THR A 25 28.59 -0.61 1.17
N PRO A 26 28.66 -1.13 2.42
CA PRO A 26 27.50 -1.16 3.29
C PRO A 26 27.05 0.27 3.55
N LYS A 27 25.75 0.54 3.43
CA LYS A 27 25.16 1.79 3.89
C LYS A 27 25.55 1.95 5.36
N VAL A 28 26.41 2.92 5.66
CA VAL A 28 26.76 3.28 7.04
C VAL A 28 25.49 3.85 7.65
N THR A 29 24.75 3.01 8.37
CA THR A 29 23.64 3.45 9.19
C THR A 29 24.22 4.27 10.34
N PRO A 30 23.89 5.56 10.48
CA PRO A 30 24.26 6.28 11.69
C PRO A 30 23.58 5.60 12.88
N THR A 31 24.36 5.26 13.90
CA THR A 31 23.85 4.84 15.21
C THR A 31 23.06 6.01 15.80
N VAL A 32 21.74 5.98 15.62
CA VAL A 32 20.80 6.83 16.34
C VAL A 32 20.46 6.13 17.65
N GLU A 33 20.50 6.88 18.74
CA GLU A 33 20.01 6.48 20.07
C GLU A 33 18.65 5.77 19.96
N PRO A 34 18.31 4.80 20.83
CA PRO A 34 17.03 4.10 20.79
C PRO A 34 15.88 5.08 21.08
N THR A 35 15.46 5.77 20.04
CA THR A 35 14.16 6.42 19.92
C THR A 35 13.15 5.28 19.87
N PRO A 36 11.98 5.35 20.54
CA PRO A 36 10.95 4.33 20.38
C PRO A 36 10.75 4.10 18.88
N ALA A 37 10.84 2.83 18.47
CA ALA A 37 10.68 2.45 17.06
C ALA A 37 9.42 3.15 16.54
N PRO A 38 9.49 3.94 15.45
CA PRO A 38 8.29 4.52 14.88
C PRO A 38 7.36 3.35 14.58
N THR A 39 6.16 3.37 15.17
CA THR A 39 5.10 2.46 14.75
C THR A 39 4.93 2.68 13.24
N PRO A 40 5.06 1.63 12.40
CA PRO A 40 4.94 1.81 10.96
C PRO A 40 3.57 2.43 10.66
N SER A 41 3.55 3.41 9.77
CA SER A 41 2.28 3.99 9.32
C SER A 41 1.44 2.91 8.65
N ILE A 42 0.13 3.12 8.54
CA ILE A 42 -0.75 2.16 7.86
C ILE A 42 -0.30 2.01 6.39
N GLU A 43 0.22 3.09 5.78
CA GLU A 43 0.79 3.09 4.43
C GLU A 43 1.99 2.14 4.33
N ASP A 44 2.97 2.26 5.24
CA ASP A 44 4.14 1.38 5.26
C ASP A 44 3.76 -0.11 5.41
N GLN A 45 2.68 -0.39 6.18
CA GLN A 45 2.18 -1.76 6.37
C GLN A 45 1.57 -2.31 5.07
N ILE A 46 0.74 -1.51 4.40
CA ILE A 46 0.07 -1.92 3.15
C ILE A 46 1.09 -2.06 2.01
N GLU A 47 2.02 -1.13 1.84
CA GLU A 47 3.07 -1.22 0.82
C GLU A 47 3.92 -2.47 1.01
N GLY A 48 4.27 -2.81 2.25
CA GLY A 48 5.01 -4.02 2.59
C GLY A 48 4.28 -5.32 2.26
N ILE A 49 2.95 -5.37 2.40
CA ILE A 49 2.14 -6.56 2.10
C ILE A 49 1.96 -6.71 0.59
N PHE A 50 1.58 -5.64 -0.08
CA PHE A 50 1.22 -5.69 -1.49
C PHE A 50 2.43 -5.55 -2.43
N ASP A 51 3.61 -5.19 -1.95
CA ASP A 51 4.81 -4.90 -2.76
C ASP A 51 4.45 -3.97 -3.93
N ILE A 52 3.69 -2.91 -3.59
CA ILE A 52 3.27 -1.84 -4.51
C ILE A 52 3.55 -0.50 -3.84
N ASP A 53 3.93 0.48 -4.65
CA ASP A 53 3.90 1.89 -4.23
C ASP A 53 2.44 2.35 -4.30
N VAL A 54 1.87 2.83 -3.18
CA VAL A 54 0.50 3.36 -3.22
C VAL A 54 0.54 4.70 -3.95
N PRO A 55 -0.14 4.84 -5.10
CA PRO A 55 -0.04 6.04 -5.91
C PRO A 55 -0.36 7.30 -5.08
N GLU A 56 0.51 8.30 -5.12
CA GLU A 56 0.27 9.61 -4.46
C GLU A 56 -0.89 10.39 -5.11
N PHE A 57 -1.36 9.94 -6.28
CA PHE A 57 -2.42 10.59 -7.04
C PHE A 57 -3.79 10.08 -6.60
N GLY A 58 -4.50 10.90 -5.83
CA GLY A 58 -5.82 10.59 -5.31
C GLY A 58 -5.92 10.98 -3.84
N GLU A 59 -7.14 11.07 -3.33
CA GLU A 59 -7.33 11.28 -1.90
C GLU A 59 -7.25 9.94 -1.18
N LYS A 60 -6.41 9.89 -0.15
CA LYS A 60 -6.19 8.71 0.68
C LYS A 60 -6.90 8.87 2.01
N VAL A 61 -7.40 7.76 2.54
CA VAL A 61 -7.92 7.69 3.91
C VAL A 61 -7.50 6.37 4.55
N ASP A 62 -7.04 6.48 5.78
CA ASP A 62 -6.79 5.34 6.65
C ASP A 62 -8.12 4.82 7.21
N LEU A 63 -8.37 3.54 7.00
CA LEU A 63 -9.49 2.81 7.57
C LEU A 63 -9.02 2.17 8.88
N VAL A 64 -9.52 2.71 9.99
CA VAL A 64 -9.15 2.27 11.34
C VAL A 64 -10.13 1.22 11.86
N PRO A 65 -9.67 0.29 12.71
CA PRO A 65 -10.53 -0.71 13.31
C PRO A 65 -11.60 -0.11 14.22
N VAL A 66 -12.77 -0.73 14.21
CA VAL A 66 -13.91 -0.37 15.05
C VAL A 66 -14.06 -1.39 16.18
N GLY A 67 -13.95 -0.92 17.42
CA GLY A 67 -14.05 -1.78 18.60
C GLY A 67 -12.81 -2.65 18.80
N ASP A 68 -13.03 -3.94 19.09
CA ASP A 68 -11.97 -4.92 19.34
C ASP A 68 -11.57 -5.72 18.09
N LYS A 69 -11.88 -5.19 16.89
CA LYS A 69 -11.55 -5.86 15.63
C LYS A 69 -10.11 -5.53 15.21
N GLU A 70 -9.45 -6.50 14.61
CA GLU A 70 -8.08 -6.35 14.12
C GLU A 70 -8.07 -6.06 12.62
N GLY A 71 -6.98 -5.41 12.20
CA GLY A 71 -6.69 -5.11 10.81
C GLY A 71 -6.71 -3.61 10.52
N VAL A 72 -6.14 -3.27 9.37
CA VAL A 72 -6.00 -1.91 8.88
C VAL A 72 -6.25 -1.91 7.38
N ALA A 73 -6.72 -0.79 6.85
CA ALA A 73 -6.82 -0.64 5.41
C ALA A 73 -6.58 0.80 4.98
N ILE A 74 -6.27 0.98 3.70
CA ILE A 74 -6.23 2.28 3.05
C ILE A 74 -7.26 2.24 1.93
N ALA A 75 -8.11 3.26 1.91
CA ALA A 75 -8.93 3.56 0.75
C ALA A 75 -8.33 4.75 -0.01
N THR A 76 -8.12 4.58 -1.30
CA THR A 76 -7.71 5.65 -2.21
C THR A 76 -8.83 5.92 -3.19
N ARG A 77 -9.23 7.18 -3.31
CA ARG A 77 -10.20 7.62 -4.31
C ARG A 77 -9.56 8.54 -5.35
N TYR A 78 -9.94 8.34 -6.60
CA TYR A 78 -9.49 9.17 -7.70
C TYR A 78 -10.68 9.48 -8.62
N GLU A 79 -10.98 10.76 -8.79
CA GLU A 79 -12.06 11.22 -9.67
C GLU A 79 -11.53 11.64 -11.04
N LYS A 80 -12.12 11.10 -12.10
CA LYS A 80 -11.81 11.48 -13.49
C LYS A 80 -13.05 11.35 -14.36
N GLU A 81 -13.38 12.41 -15.10
CA GLU A 81 -14.42 12.39 -16.15
C GLU A 81 -15.77 11.81 -15.67
N SER A 82 -16.24 12.23 -14.49
CA SER A 82 -17.47 11.76 -13.83
C SER A 82 -17.46 10.30 -13.36
N ARG A 83 -16.28 9.69 -13.29
CA ARG A 83 -16.04 8.38 -12.67
C ARG A 83 -15.19 8.53 -11.42
N LEU A 84 -15.54 7.77 -10.40
CA LEU A 84 -14.77 7.61 -9.17
C LEU A 84 -14.13 6.23 -9.20
N LEU A 85 -12.81 6.19 -9.26
CA LEU A 85 -12.03 4.98 -9.04
C LEU A 85 -11.71 4.90 -7.55
N LEU A 86 -12.33 3.94 -6.87
CA LEU A 86 -12.05 3.63 -5.47
C LEU A 86 -11.23 2.35 -5.39
N SER A 87 -10.05 2.43 -4.80
CA SER A 87 -9.22 1.28 -4.47
C SER A 87 -9.17 1.13 -2.95
N VAL A 88 -9.35 -0.09 -2.46
CA VAL A 88 -9.24 -0.43 -1.05
C VAL A 88 -8.22 -1.55 -0.90
N LEU A 89 -7.18 -1.30 -0.11
CA LEU A 89 -6.12 -2.23 0.23
C LEU A 89 -6.16 -2.47 1.73
N ALA A 90 -6.33 -3.73 2.13
CA ALA A 90 -6.58 -4.08 3.51
C ALA A 90 -5.66 -5.21 3.97
N ASP A 91 -5.08 -5.03 5.15
CA ASP A 91 -4.50 -6.10 5.95
C ASP A 91 -5.56 -6.56 6.96
N LEU A 92 -6.20 -7.68 6.62
CA LEU A 92 -7.28 -8.27 7.40
C LEU A 92 -6.97 -9.75 7.61
N PRO A 93 -7.36 -10.34 8.75
CA PRO A 93 -7.16 -11.75 8.99
C PRO A 93 -7.90 -12.61 7.96
N ALA A 94 -7.38 -13.81 7.67
CA ALA A 94 -8.09 -14.73 6.81
C ALA A 94 -9.39 -15.21 7.48
N THR A 95 -10.50 -15.13 6.74
CA THR A 95 -11.83 -15.51 7.23
C THR A 95 -12.56 -16.38 6.20
N THR A 96 -13.64 -17.02 6.63
CA THR A 96 -14.55 -17.80 5.76
C THR A 96 -15.62 -16.93 5.11
N GLN A 97 -15.78 -15.69 5.59
CA GLN A 97 -16.76 -14.73 5.08
C GLN A 97 -16.12 -13.77 4.08
N LEU A 98 -16.94 -13.12 3.26
CA LEU A 98 -16.43 -12.10 2.34
C LEU A 98 -16.43 -10.73 3.03
N TYR A 99 -15.32 -10.03 2.92
CA TYR A 99 -15.25 -8.63 3.32
C TYR A 99 -16.01 -7.76 2.31
N GLN A 100 -16.99 -7.01 2.81
CA GLN A 100 -17.85 -6.14 2.01
C GLN A 100 -17.41 -4.69 2.17
N VAL A 101 -17.31 -3.96 1.07
CA VAL A 101 -17.01 -2.53 1.06
C VAL A 101 -18.29 -1.74 0.89
N TYR A 102 -18.48 -0.74 1.72
CA TYR A 102 -19.60 0.19 1.65
C TYR A 102 -19.08 1.63 1.59
N GLY A 103 -19.81 2.46 0.84
CA GLY A 103 -19.61 3.90 0.78
C GLY A 103 -20.76 4.65 1.46
N ILE A 104 -20.44 5.80 2.05
CA ILE A 104 -21.41 6.73 2.62
C ILE A 104 -21.59 7.90 1.68
N GLU A 105 -22.80 8.11 1.20
CA GLU A 105 -23.17 9.25 0.35
C GLU A 105 -24.35 9.97 0.99
N SER A 106 -24.17 11.23 1.41
CA SER A 106 -25.24 12.04 2.03
C SER A 106 -25.97 11.31 3.17
N GLY A 107 -25.22 10.55 3.98
CA GLY A 107 -25.73 9.76 5.11
C GLY A 107 -26.42 8.45 4.73
N LYS A 108 -26.41 8.06 3.44
CA LYS A 108 -26.88 6.74 2.99
C LYS A 108 -25.72 5.80 2.76
N GLU A 109 -25.85 4.58 3.27
CA GLU A 109 -24.90 3.50 3.05
C GLU A 109 -25.23 2.78 1.73
N THR A 110 -24.24 2.63 0.87
CA THR A 110 -24.35 1.89 -0.39
C THR A 110 -23.30 0.78 -0.41
N ASN A 111 -23.71 -0.44 -0.72
CA ASN A 111 -22.75 -1.53 -0.94
C ASN A 111 -22.03 -1.28 -2.27
N ILE A 112 -20.70 -1.19 -2.21
CA ILE A 112 -19.85 -0.97 -3.38
C ILE A 112 -19.42 -2.32 -3.98
N GLY A 113 -19.07 -3.28 -3.12
CA GLY A 113 -18.68 -4.61 -3.56
C GLY A 113 -17.96 -5.41 -2.48
N PHE A 114 -17.08 -6.30 -2.90
CA PHE A 114 -16.35 -7.22 -2.03
C PHE A 114 -14.84 -7.08 -2.24
N LEU A 115 -14.08 -7.28 -1.17
CA LEU A 115 -12.63 -7.43 -1.28
C LEU A 115 -12.29 -8.88 -1.68
N VAL A 116 -11.23 -9.02 -2.46
CA VAL A 116 -10.66 -10.30 -2.86
C VAL A 116 -9.29 -10.48 -2.24
N ASN A 117 -8.91 -11.72 -1.91
CA ASN A 117 -7.57 -11.99 -1.42
C ASN A 117 -6.55 -11.72 -2.54
N ALA A 118 -5.55 -10.88 -2.26
CA ALA A 118 -4.50 -10.53 -3.17
C ALA A 118 -3.20 -10.29 -2.40
N LYS A 119 -2.11 -10.95 -2.81
CA LYS A 119 -0.74 -10.73 -2.29
C LYS A 119 -0.62 -10.78 -0.75
N GLY A 120 -1.39 -11.63 -0.08
CA GLY A 120 -1.31 -11.78 1.38
C GLY A 120 -2.22 -10.85 2.17
N GLY A 121 -2.90 -9.89 1.51
CA GLY A 121 -3.97 -9.08 2.07
C GLY A 121 -5.27 -9.21 1.28
N PHE A 122 -6.13 -8.20 1.39
CA PHE A 122 -7.40 -8.09 0.69
C PHE A 122 -7.47 -6.80 -0.11
N MET A 123 -7.87 -6.87 -1.37
CA MET A 123 -7.95 -5.73 -2.28
C MET A 123 -9.31 -5.65 -2.96
N GLY A 124 -9.78 -4.43 -3.24
CA GLY A 124 -10.92 -4.19 -4.11
C GLY A 124 -10.72 -2.92 -4.92
N GLU A 125 -11.00 -2.98 -6.22
CA GLU A 125 -11.00 -1.83 -7.12
C GLU A 125 -12.40 -1.67 -7.70
N PHE A 126 -12.95 -0.45 -7.60
CA PHE A 126 -14.33 -0.15 -7.95
C PHE A 126 -14.38 1.08 -8.86
N ASP A 127 -14.98 0.93 -10.04
CA ASP A 127 -15.29 2.04 -10.95
C ASP A 127 -16.76 2.43 -10.75
N ILE A 128 -16.98 3.61 -10.18
CA ILE A 128 -18.29 4.08 -9.73
C ILE A 128 -18.67 5.32 -10.52
N THR A 129 -19.87 5.31 -11.10
CA THR A 129 -20.37 6.44 -11.89
C THR A 129 -21.18 7.39 -11.00
N GLY A 130 -20.82 8.67 -11.00
CA GLY A 130 -21.68 9.76 -10.53
C GLY A 130 -21.81 9.99 -9.02
N SER A 131 -21.21 9.18 -8.16
CA SER A 131 -21.25 9.34 -6.69
C SER A 131 -19.86 9.60 -6.13
N SER A 132 -19.74 10.63 -5.28
CA SER A 132 -18.57 10.85 -4.41
C SER A 132 -18.95 10.44 -2.99
N TYR A 133 -18.24 9.45 -2.44
CA TYR A 133 -18.49 8.99 -1.08
C TYR A 133 -17.72 9.83 -0.07
N SER A 134 -18.40 10.31 0.97
CA SER A 134 -17.76 11.04 2.07
C SER A 134 -16.99 10.13 3.02
N GLY A 135 -17.29 8.84 3.03
CA GLY A 135 -16.60 7.86 3.85
C GLY A 135 -16.77 6.44 3.31
N VAL A 136 -15.90 5.55 3.77
CA VAL A 136 -15.84 4.14 3.37
C VAL A 136 -15.72 3.31 4.62
N PHE A 137 -16.38 2.16 4.64
CA PHE A 137 -16.25 1.20 5.72
C PHE A 137 -16.30 -0.23 5.18
N VAL A 138 -15.68 -1.14 5.94
CA VAL A 138 -15.62 -2.57 5.61
C VAL A 138 -16.48 -3.34 6.60
N ARG A 139 -17.26 -4.30 6.08
CA ARG A 139 -18.04 -5.24 6.88
C ARG A 139 -17.56 -6.67 6.73
N GLU A 140 -17.71 -7.42 7.82
CA GLU A 140 -17.59 -8.87 7.88
C GLU A 140 -18.85 -9.41 8.56
N GLY A 141 -19.58 -10.31 7.91
CA GLY A 141 -20.74 -10.97 8.54
C GLY A 141 -21.89 -10.04 8.94
N GLY A 142 -21.92 -8.82 8.42
CA GLY A 142 -22.89 -7.78 8.79
C GLY A 142 -22.40 -6.81 9.86
N GLU A 143 -21.23 -7.04 10.47
CA GLU A 143 -20.60 -6.12 11.42
C GLU A 143 -19.64 -5.18 10.72
N ILE A 144 -19.58 -3.90 11.11
CA ILE A 144 -18.57 -2.96 10.64
C ILE A 144 -17.27 -3.24 11.38
N ILE A 145 -16.19 -3.48 10.64
CA ILE A 145 -14.89 -3.81 11.21
C ILE A 145 -13.86 -2.69 11.01
N LEU A 146 -13.91 -1.97 9.89
CA LEU A 146 -13.03 -0.85 9.59
C LEU A 146 -13.85 0.35 9.10
N THR A 147 -13.42 1.57 9.42
CA THR A 147 -14.09 2.81 9.01
C THR A 147 -13.11 3.95 8.74
N GLY A 148 -13.46 4.84 7.81
CA GLY A 148 -12.67 6.03 7.49
C GLY A 148 -13.47 7.03 6.69
N ASN A 149 -13.16 8.31 6.86
CA ASN A 149 -13.81 9.41 6.17
C ASN A 149 -12.80 10.15 5.31
N PHE A 150 -13.14 10.40 4.05
CA PHE A 150 -12.30 11.22 3.20
C PHE A 150 -12.30 12.68 3.71
N PRO A 151 -11.17 13.39 3.61
CA PRO A 151 -11.13 14.82 3.92
C PRO A 151 -12.11 15.58 3.00
N GLN A 152 -12.81 16.57 3.56
CA GLN A 152 -13.73 17.46 2.84
C GLN A 152 -13.02 18.69 2.27
#